data_AF-A0A561DVL1-F1
#
_entry.id   AF-A0A561DVL1-F1
#
_cell.length_a   1.000
_cell.length_b   1.000
_cell.length_c   1.000
_cell.angle_alpha   90.00
_cell.angle_beta   90.00
_cell.angle_gamma   90.00
#
_symmetry.space_group_name_H-M   'P 1'
#
loop_
_entity.id
_entity.type
_entity.pdbx_description
1 polymer ?
#
loop_
_entity_poly.entity_id
_entity_poly.type
_entity_poly.pdbx_seq_one_letter_code
_entity_poly.pdbx_strand_id
1 'polypeptide(L)' 'MTTHISAAQRKTLSGAELQRWMALAEKSQQLAGHFPDAEALGRTEAILRGELSYAEALEQIAAKYANG' A
#
# COMPACT_ATOMS: atom_id res chain seq x y z
N MET A 1 -6.32 -3.93 -28.84
CA MET A 1 -4.94 -4.24 -28.41
C MET A 1 -4.90 -4.04 -26.90
N THR A 2 -5.38 -5.04 -26.16
CA THR A 2 -5.56 -4.95 -24.72
C THR A 2 -4.26 -5.44 -24.08
N THR A 3 -3.45 -4.50 -23.61
CA THR A 3 -2.21 -4.85 -22.92
C THR A 3 -2.57 -5.53 -21.60
N HIS A 4 -2.54 -6.87 -21.59
CA HIS A 4 -2.55 -7.64 -20.36
C HIS A 4 -1.22 -7.36 -19.65
N ILE A 5 -1.26 -6.47 -18.65
CA ILE A 5 -0.16 -6.34 -17.70
C ILE A 5 -0.16 -7.64 -16.91
N SER A 6 0.76 -8.53 -17.28
CA SER A 6 1.05 -9.78 -16.57
C SER A 6 1.37 -9.48 -15.10
N ALA A 7 0.77 -10.25 -14.19
CA ALA A 7 1.01 -10.23 -12.74
C ALA A 7 2.43 -10.67 -12.31
N ALA A 8 3.36 -10.82 -13.27
CA ALA A 8 4.67 -11.43 -13.07
C ALA A 8 5.80 -10.39 -13.00
N GLN A 9 5.85 -9.64 -11.90
CA GLN A 9 7.07 -9.36 -11.12
C GLN A 9 6.71 -8.38 -10.01
N ARG A 10 6.35 -8.91 -8.84
CA ARG A 10 6.34 -8.13 -7.60
C ARG A 10 7.79 -7.71 -7.33
N LYS A 11 8.15 -6.50 -7.77
CA LYS A 11 9.47 -5.94 -7.48
C LYS A 11 9.51 -5.57 -6.00
N THR A 12 10.06 -6.46 -5.18
CA THR A 12 10.32 -6.18 -3.77
C THR A 12 11.32 -5.05 -3.66
N LEU A 13 10.95 -3.98 -2.97
CA LEU A 13 11.86 -2.87 -2.70
C LEU A 13 13.00 -3.32 -1.77
N SER A 14 14.21 -2.80 -1.98
CA SER A 14 15.26 -2.90 -0.96
C SER A 14 14.84 -2.17 0.32
N GLY A 15 15.47 -2.49 1.46
CA GLY A 15 15.14 -1.85 2.74
C GLY A 15 15.23 -0.32 2.71
N ALA A 16 16.24 0.23 2.02
CA ALA A 16 16.40 1.68 1.85
C ALA A 16 15.34 2.29 0.92
N GLU A 17 14.94 1.59 -0.14
CA GLU A 17 13.84 2.05 -0.99
C GLU A 17 12.51 2.02 -0.24
N LEU A 18 12.23 0.96 0.51
CA LEU A 18 11.03 0.84 1.32
C LEU A 18 10.91 1.99 2.33
N GLN A 19 11.99 2.30 3.06
CA GLN A 19 12.00 3.42 4.01
C GLN A 19 11.70 4.76 3.33
N ARG A 20 12.30 5.02 2.15
CA ARG A 20 12.03 6.24 1.38
C ARG A 20 10.57 6.31 0.94
N TRP A 21 10.02 5.22 0.44
CA TRP A 21 8.63 5.17 -0.01
C TRP A 21 7.63 5.30 1.15
N MET A 22 7.92 4.69 2.30
CA MET A 22 7.12 4.85 3.52
C MET A 22 7.11 6.29 4.02
N ALA A 23 8.29 6.92 4.09
CA ALA A 23 8.40 8.33 4.48
C ALA A 23 7.65 9.25 3.50
N LEU A 24 7.74 8.97 2.20
CA LEU A 24 7.00 9.73 1.19
C LEU A 24 5.49 9.54 1.36
N ALA A 25 5.01 8.32 1.50
CA ALA A 25 3.59 8.02 1.67
C ALA A 25 3.01 8.72 2.90
N GLU A 26 3.69 8.62 4.05
CA GLU A 26 3.26 9.29 5.28
C GLU A 26 3.25 10.82 5.13
N LYS A 27 4.33 11.40 4.57
CA LYS A 27 4.41 12.86 4.39
C LYS A 27 3.41 13.39 3.38
N SER A 28 3.16 12.68 2.29
CA SER A 28 2.13 13.06 1.32
C SER A 28 0.74 13.12 1.95
N GLN A 29 0.41 12.18 2.84
CA GLN A 29 -0.87 12.22 3.57
C GLN A 29 -0.91 13.39 4.55
N GLN A 30 0.17 13.63 5.33
CA GLN A 30 0.25 14.77 6.24
C GLN A 30 0.11 16.12 5.53
N LEU A 31 0.74 16.27 4.35
CA LEU A 31 0.61 17.47 3.51
C LEU A 31 -0.82 17.66 2.98
N ALA A 32 -1.56 16.57 2.78
CA ALA A 32 -2.98 16.61 2.43
C ALA A 32 -3.90 16.84 3.64
N GLY A 33 -3.35 17.00 4.86
CA GLY A 33 -4.12 17.17 6.10
C GLY A 33 -4.65 15.86 6.69
N HIS A 34 -4.13 14.71 6.23
CA HIS A 34 -4.49 13.38 6.73
C HIS A 34 -3.41 12.80 7.64
N PHE A 35 -3.83 12.06 8.66
CA PHE A 35 -2.94 11.43 9.63
C PHE A 35 -3.26 9.93 9.71
N PRO A 36 -2.70 9.11 8.80
CA PRO A 36 -2.95 7.68 8.78
C PRO A 36 -2.49 7.03 10.08
N ASP A 37 -3.26 6.06 10.56
CA ASP A 37 -2.90 5.26 11.72
C ASP A 37 -1.88 4.16 11.36
N ALA A 38 -1.41 3.43 12.38
CA ALA A 38 -0.44 2.36 12.20
C ALA A 38 -0.96 1.22 11.32
N GLU A 39 -2.27 1.00 11.28
CA GLU A 39 -2.89 -0.06 10.48
C GLU A 39 -2.88 0.31 8.99
N ALA A 40 -3.18 1.57 8.67
CA ALA A 40 -3.08 2.11 7.31
C ALA A 40 -1.62 2.07 6.82
N LEU A 41 -0.67 2.52 7.65
CA LEU A 41 0.75 2.47 7.31
C LEU A 41 1.25 1.03 7.15
N GLY A 42 0.80 0.10 8.00
CA GLY A 42 1.15 -1.32 7.89
C GLY A 42 0.68 -1.95 6.57
N ARG A 43 -0.52 -1.59 6.09
CA ARG A 43 -0.99 -2.02 4.76
C ARG A 43 -0.14 -1.43 3.64
N THR A 44 0.20 -0.14 3.71
CA THR A 44 1.09 0.49 2.74
C THR A 44 2.44 -0.23 2.67
N GLU A 45 3.03 -0.57 3.82
CA GLU A 45 4.28 -1.32 3.89
C GLU A 45 4.15 -2.70 3.24
N ALA A 46 3.09 -3.46 3.56
CA ALA A 46 2.84 -4.78 2.97
C ALA A 46 2.68 -4.72 1.44
N ILE A 47 2.03 -3.66 0.92
CA ILE A 47 1.93 -3.41 -0.52
C ILE A 47 3.30 -3.16 -1.15
N LEU A 48 4.10 -2.30 -0.52
CA LEU A 48 5.44 -1.95 -1.00
C LEU A 48 6.45 -3.11 -0.92
N ARG A 49 6.25 -4.05 0.02
CA ARG A 49 7.00 -5.32 0.09
C ARG A 49 6.53 -6.35 -0.93
N GLY A 50 5.35 -6.16 -1.53
CA GLY A 50 4.70 -7.15 -2.38
C GLY A 50 4.14 -8.34 -1.59
N GLU A 51 3.94 -8.19 -0.29
CA GLU A 51 3.27 -9.16 0.59
C GLU A 51 1.75 -9.08 0.45
N LEU A 52 1.26 -7.90 0.06
CA LEU A 52 -0.16 -7.60 -0.17
C LEU A 52 -0.33 -6.94 -1.54
N SER A 53 -1.28 -7.37 -2.35
CA SER A 53 -1.67 -6.62 -3.55
C SER A 53 -2.59 -5.46 -3.17
N TYR A 54 -2.65 -4.44 -4.04
CA TYR A 54 -3.58 -3.33 -3.84
C TYR A 54 -5.06 -3.81 -3.80
N ALA A 55 -5.42 -4.82 -4.60
CA ALA A 55 -6.76 -5.40 -4.60
C ALA A 55 -7.09 -6.09 -3.28
N GLU A 56 -6.20 -6.93 -2.76
CA GLU A 56 -6.38 -7.58 -1.45
C GLU A 56 -6.45 -6.56 -0.31
N ALA A 57 -5.68 -5.46 -0.40
CA ALA A 57 -5.75 -4.37 0.58
C ALA A 57 -7.13 -3.68 0.57
N LEU A 58 -7.72 -3.44 -0.61
CA LEU A 58 -9.07 -2.89 -0.73
C LEU A 58 -10.12 -3.84 -0.18
N GLU A 59 -10.00 -5.15 -0.43
CA GLU A 59 -10.89 -6.16 0.13
C GLU A 59 -10.82 -6.19 1.67
N GLN A 60 -9.63 -6.08 2.26
CA GLN A 60 -9.47 -5.97 3.71
C GLN A 60 -10.15 -4.71 4.29
N ILE A 61 -10.02 -3.58 3.60
CA ILE A 61 -10.68 -2.33 4.01
C ILE A 61 -12.20 -2.48 3.91
N ALA A 62 -12.70 -3.00 2.79
CA ALA A 62 -14.12 -3.24 2.60
C ALA A 62 -14.67 -4.17 3.68
N ALA A 63 -13.99 -5.28 3.98
CA ALA A 63 -14.38 -6.21 5.03
C ALA A 63 -14.40 -5.55 6.44
N LYS A 64 -13.44 -4.67 6.73
CA LYS A 64 -13.39 -3.95 8.01
C LYS A 64 -14.60 -3.02 8.21
N TYR A 65 -15.04 -2.35 7.15
CA TYR A 65 -16.12 -1.36 7.22
C TYR A 65 -17.50 -1.90 6.80
N ALA A 66 -17.60 -3.12 6.27
CA ALA A 66 -18.86 -3.75 5.89
C ALA A 66 -19.79 -4.06 7.08
N ASN A 67 -19.24 -4.11 8.30
CA ASN A 67 -19.99 -4.38 9.54
C ASN A 67 -20.18 -3.11 10.40
N GLY A 68 -19.89 -1.92 9.85
CA GLY A 68 -19.99 -0.62 10.52
C GLY A 68 -21.36 0.03 10.38
#